data_AF-A0A9X3PXZ1-F1
#
_entry.id   AF-A0A9X3PXZ1-F1
#
_cell.length_a   1.000
_cell.length_b   1.000
_cell.length_c   1.000
_cell.angle_alpha   90.00
_cell.angle_beta   90.00
_cell.angle_gamma   90.00
#
_symmetry.space_group_name_H-M   'P 1'
#
loop_
_entity.id
_entity.type
_entity.pdbx_description
1 polymer ?
#
loop_
_entity_poly.entity_id
_entity_poly.type
_entity_poly.pdbx_seq_one_letter_code
_entity_poly.pdbx_strand_id
1 'polypeptide(L)'
;KLYENEQRPIQVSYSLPVSTARDYYNSDEADRFYATIWGGEDIHIGVYLNATDTIFDASRRTVQEMASLLNGIDSRARILDL
;
A
#
# COMPACT_ATOMS: atom_id res chain seq x y z
N LYS A 1 13.35 -5.00 -4.59
CA LYS A 1 13.11 -4.82 -6.06
C LYS A 1 13.27 -3.32 -6.37
N LEU A 2 14.08 -2.93 -7.34
CA LEU A 2 14.27 -1.50 -7.69
C LEU A 2 13.19 -1.09 -8.69
N TYR A 3 12.37 -0.09 -8.34
CA TYR A 3 11.32 0.43 -9.23
C TYR A 3 11.93 1.40 -10.26
N GLU A 4 11.37 1.45 -11.47
CA GLU A 4 11.91 2.24 -12.60
C GLU A 4 11.99 3.75 -12.32
N ASN A 5 11.18 4.24 -11.37
CA ASN A 5 11.22 5.63 -10.89
C ASN A 5 12.48 5.98 -10.08
N GLU A 6 13.21 4.98 -9.58
CA GLU A 6 14.47 5.15 -8.85
C GLU A 6 15.69 5.24 -9.78
N GLN A 7 15.53 5.00 -11.08
CA GLN A 7 16.60 5.08 -12.07
C GLN A 7 16.79 6.48 -12.67
N ARG A 8 15.88 7.43 -12.38
CA ARG A 8 16.03 8.82 -12.81
C ARG A 8 16.76 9.61 -11.73
N PRO A 9 17.94 10.20 -11.99
CA PRO A 9 18.63 11.01 -11.01
C PRO A 9 17.94 12.37 -10.93
N ILE A 10 16.76 12.42 -10.31
CA ILE A 10 16.24 13.68 -9.79
C ILE A 10 17.05 13.92 -8.52
N GLN A 11 17.99 14.86 -8.56
CA GLN A 11 18.75 15.35 -7.41
C GLN A 11 17.79 16.07 -6.44
N VAL A 12 16.91 15.34 -5.79
CA VAL A 12 16.11 15.83 -4.68
C VAL A 12 16.96 15.67 -3.43
N SER A 13 17.51 16.77 -2.92
CA SER A 13 18.14 16.78 -1.60
C SER A 13 17.04 16.62 -0.55
N TYR A 14 16.72 15.38 -0.20
CA TYR A 14 15.78 15.08 0.88
C TYR A 14 16.36 15.55 2.23
N SER A 15 15.49 15.98 3.15
CA SER A 15 15.91 16.22 4.53
C SER A 15 16.38 14.90 5.17
N LEU A 16 17.22 14.99 6.20
CA LEU A 16 17.71 13.81 6.92
C LEU A 16 16.58 12.88 7.39
N PRO A 17 15.47 13.37 7.99
CA PRO A 17 14.35 12.50 8.38
C PRO A 17 13.70 11.77 7.20
N VAL A 18 13.58 12.44 6.04
CA VAL A 18 12.98 11.83 4.84
C VAL A 18 13.90 10.75 4.27
N SER A 19 15.21 10.99 4.25
CA SER A 19 16.19 10.00 3.79
C SER A 19 16.20 8.77 4.70
N THR A 20 16.22 8.98 6.02
CA THR A 20 16.16 7.88 7.00
C THR A 20 14.89 7.05 6.87
N ALA A 21 13.72 7.69 6.71
CA ALA A 21 12.47 6.98 6.53
C ALA A 21 12.47 6.18 5.22
N ARG A 22 12.95 6.79 4.12
CA ARG A 22 13.06 6.12 2.82
C ARG A 22 13.95 4.89 2.89
N ASP A 23 15.14 5.01 3.44
CA ASP A 23 16.10 3.90 3.52
C ASP A 23 15.52 2.74 4.32
N TYR A 24 14.78 3.03 5.40
CA TYR A 24 14.09 2.01 6.19
C TYR A 24 12.98 1.32 5.39
N TYR A 25 12.05 2.07 4.78
CA TYR A 25 10.93 1.48 4.03
C TYR A 25 11.36 0.78 2.75
N ASN A 26 12.51 1.13 2.18
CA ASN A 26 13.10 0.45 1.01
C ASN A 26 13.94 -0.78 1.37
N SER A 27 14.12 -1.09 2.66
CA SER A 27 14.96 -2.20 3.11
C SER A 27 14.27 -3.56 2.99
N ASP A 28 15.05 -4.62 2.78
CA ASP A 28 14.52 -5.99 2.76
C ASP A 28 13.95 -6.40 4.13
N GLU A 29 14.39 -5.77 5.22
CA GLU A 29 13.86 -5.96 6.57
C GLU A 29 12.40 -5.50 6.68
N ALA A 30 12.08 -4.33 6.11
CA ALA A 30 10.71 -3.85 6.05
C ALA A 30 9.85 -4.79 5.20
N ASP A 31 10.33 -5.19 4.02
CA ASP A 31 9.64 -6.16 3.16
C ASP A 31 9.34 -7.47 3.91
N ARG A 32 10.31 -8.02 4.63
CA ARG A 32 10.12 -9.24 5.44
C ARG A 32 9.15 -9.04 6.58
N PHE A 33 9.19 -7.90 7.26
CA PHE A 33 8.25 -7.57 8.34
C PHE A 33 6.81 -7.54 7.81
N TYR A 34 6.56 -6.83 6.70
CA TYR A 34 5.24 -6.76 6.09
C TYR A 34 4.80 -8.13 5.54
N ALA A 35 5.69 -8.89 4.90
CA ALA A 35 5.36 -10.24 4.43
C ALA A 35 5.02 -11.20 5.58
N THR A 36 5.72 -11.11 6.71
CA THR A 36 5.54 -12.02 7.87
C THR A 36 4.24 -11.73 8.63
N ILE A 37 3.92 -10.46 8.85
CA ILE A 37 2.72 -10.09 9.63
C ILE A 37 1.44 -10.29 8.83
N TRP A 38 1.47 -10.05 7.52
CA TRP A 38 0.25 -10.07 6.70
C TRP A 38 0.17 -11.25 5.72
N GLY A 39 1.13 -12.17 5.76
CA GLY A 39 1.05 -13.46 5.06
C GLY A 39 1.03 -13.37 3.53
N GLY A 40 1.37 -12.21 2.96
CA GLY A 40 1.35 -11.95 1.52
C GLY A 40 0.05 -11.34 0.98
N GLU A 41 -0.89 -10.96 1.84
CA GLU A 41 -2.09 -10.19 1.45
C GLU A 41 -1.76 -8.68 1.37
N ASP A 42 -2.32 -7.98 0.37
CA ASP A 42 -2.12 -6.54 0.19
C ASP A 42 -2.85 -5.73 1.29
N ILE A 43 -2.12 -4.81 1.92
CA ILE A 43 -2.65 -4.01 3.03
C ILE A 43 -2.90 -2.60 2.52
N HIS A 44 -4.17 -2.22 2.54
CA HIS A 44 -4.58 -0.85 2.35
C HIS A 44 -4.70 -0.16 3.70
N ILE A 45 -4.58 1.17 3.75
CA ILE A 45 -4.91 1.94 4.95
C ILE A 45 -6.37 1.63 5.31
N GLY A 46 -6.59 1.04 6.47
CA GLY A 46 -7.90 0.49 6.84
C GLY A 46 -8.90 1.53 7.34
N VAL A 47 -10.18 1.35 7.01
CA VAL A 47 -11.31 2.10 7.61
C VAL A 47 -11.81 1.34 8.84
N TYR A 48 -11.49 1.87 10.02
CA TYR A 48 -11.90 1.31 11.32
C TYR A 48 -13.24 1.91 11.75
N LEU A 49 -14.20 1.06 12.08
CA LEU A 49 -15.48 1.51 12.63
C LEU A 49 -15.49 1.44 14.16
N ASN A 50 -14.76 0.48 14.72
CA ASN A 50 -14.67 0.24 16.16
C ASN A 50 -13.21 0.05 16.60
N ALA A 51 -12.94 0.27 17.89
CA ALA A 51 -11.61 0.08 18.46
C ALA A 51 -11.13 -1.39 18.45
N THR A 52 -12.04 -2.34 18.27
CA THR A 52 -11.75 -3.78 18.23
C THR A 52 -11.61 -4.33 16.81
N ASP A 53 -11.75 -3.48 15.78
CA ASP A 53 -11.63 -3.93 14.40
C ASP A 53 -10.22 -4.46 14.14
N THR A 54 -10.14 -5.59 13.45
CA THR A 54 -8.84 -6.12 13.02
C THR A 54 -8.29 -5.26 11.89
N ILE A 55 -6.97 -5.20 11.76
CA ILE A 55 -6.30 -4.53 10.63
C ILE A 55 -6.78 -5.11 9.30
N PHE A 56 -7.01 -6.43 9.26
CA PHE A 56 -7.50 -7.14 8.08
C PHE A 56 -8.90 -6.68 7.66
N ASP A 57 -9.85 -6.65 8.60
CA ASP A 57 -11.22 -6.23 8.32
C ASP A 57 -11.26 -4.75 7.89
N ALA A 58 -10.47 -3.90 8.55
CA ALA A 58 -10.36 -2.49 8.21
C ALA A 58 -9.77 -2.29 6.80
N SER A 59 -8.70 -3.03 6.44
CA SER A 59 -8.08 -3.00 5.11
C SER A 59 -9.06 -3.43 4.01
N ARG A 60 -9.77 -4.55 4.20
CA ARG A 60 -10.78 -5.02 3.24
C ARG A 60 -11.91 -4.02 3.05
N ARG A 61 -12.36 -3.36 4.12
CA ARG A 61 -13.40 -2.33 4.06
C ARG A 61 -12.98 -1.19 3.15
N THR A 62 -11.73 -0.73 3.23
CA THR A 62 -11.21 0.30 2.32
C THR A 62 -11.36 -0.10 0.84
N VAL A 63 -10.99 -1.33 0.50
CA VAL A 63 -11.14 -1.84 -0.88
C VAL A 63 -12.61 -1.91 -1.30
N GLN A 64 -13.51 -2.34 -0.40
CA GLN A 64 -14.94 -2.38 -0.66
C GLN A 64 -15.53 -0.98 -0.88
N GLU A 65 -15.12 0.01 -0.09
CA GLU A 65 -15.54 1.41 -0.26
C GLU A 65 -15.01 1.98 -1.58
N MET A 66 -13.74 1.74 -1.94
CA MET A 66 -13.23 2.17 -3.24
C MET A 66 -14.01 1.53 -4.40
N ALA A 67 -14.35 0.25 -4.29
CA ALA A 67 -15.14 -0.45 -5.30
C ALA A 67 -16.59 0.08 -5.37
N SER A 68 -17.19 0.46 -4.25
CA SER A 68 -18.57 0.98 -4.19
C SER A 68 -18.72 2.33 -4.91
N LEU A 69 -17.64 3.11 -4.99
CA LEU A 69 -17.59 4.40 -5.69
C LEU A 69 -17.50 4.25 -7.22
N LEU A 70 -17.17 3.05 -7.72
CA LEU A 70 -17.10 2.79 -9.16
C LEU A 70 -18.51 2.61 -9.74
N ASN A 71 -18.81 3.37 -10.78
CA ASN A 71 -20.10 3.29 -11.49
C ASN A 71 -19.95 2.51 -12.79
N GLY A 72 -20.97 1.75 -13.17
CA GLY A 72 -21.03 1.08 -14.48
C GLY A 72 -20.09 -0.12 -14.63
N ILE A 73 -19.65 -0.72 -13.53
CA ILE A 73 -18.88 -1.96 -13.52
C ILE A 73 -19.86 -3.13 -13.73
N ASP A 74 -19.66 -3.91 -14.79
CA ASP A 74 -20.38 -5.17 -15.03
C ASP A 74 -19.37 -6.32 -15.23
N SER A 75 -19.87 -7.53 -15.53
CA SER A 75 -19.03 -8.71 -15.73
C SER A 75 -18.07 -8.63 -16.93
N ARG A 76 -18.16 -7.60 -17.76
CA ARG A 76 -17.29 -7.34 -18.91
C ARG A 76 -16.28 -6.23 -18.64
N ALA A 77 -16.38 -5.54 -17.50
CA ALA A 77 -15.44 -4.51 -17.11
C ALA A 77 -14.02 -5.10 -16.99
N ARG A 78 -13.02 -4.38 -17.49
CA ARG A 78 -11.60 -4.72 -17.32
C ARG A 78 -10.99 -3.69 -16.37
N ILE A 79 -10.47 -4.16 -15.24
CA ILE A 79 -9.87 -3.33 -14.21
C ILE A 79 -8.35 -3.35 -14.39
N LEU A 80 -7.73 -2.18 -14.22
CA LEU A 80 -6.29 -2.03 -14.12
C LEU A 80 -5.95 -1.63 -12.69
N ASP A 81 -5.10 -2.43 -12.06
CA ASP A 81 -4.44 -2.10 -10.79
C ASP A 81 -3.01 -1.65 -11.12
N LEU A 82 -2.56 -0.53 -10.54
CA LEU A 82 -1.35 0.21 -10.94
C LEU A 82 -0.16 -0.05 -10.01
#